data_AF-A0A9D6U1Q7-F1
#
_entry.id   AF-A0A9D6U1Q7-F1
#
_cell.length_a   1.000
_cell.length_b   1.000
_cell.length_c   1.000
_cell.angle_alpha   90.00
_cell.angle_beta   90.00
_cell.angle_gamma   90.00
#
_symmetry.space_group_name_H-M   'P 1'
#
loop_
_entity.id
_entity.type
_entity.pdbx_description
1 polymer ?
#
loop_
_entity_poly.entity_id
_entity_poly.type
_entity_poly.pdbx_seq_one_letter_code
_entity_poly.pdbx_strand_id
1 'polypeptide(L)'
;METIIDDLMVKIKAIAQGPNAELLRKLIDILYEREQPQEEYDDEPLSPEELAAIEEADEAKRRGDKDYFIPWEEVKKELGL
;
A
#
# COMPACT_ATOMS: atom_id res chain seq x y z
N MET A 1 34.64 8.75 14.42
CA MET A 1 33.58 8.50 13.41
C MET A 1 33.52 7.02 13.07
N GLU A 2 34.68 6.36 12.84
CA GLU A 2 34.79 4.88 12.72
C GLU A 2 34.08 4.13 13.86
N THR A 3 34.31 4.54 15.11
CA THR A 3 33.77 3.85 16.30
C THR A 3 32.24 3.77 16.38
N ILE A 4 31.51 4.73 15.81
CA ILE A 4 30.04 4.75 15.85
C ILE A 4 29.46 3.80 14.80
N ILE A 5 30.08 3.78 13.61
CA ILE A 5 29.68 2.87 12.53
C ILE A 5 30.01 1.44 12.94
N ASP A 6 31.16 1.20 13.57
CA ASP A 6 31.55 -0.11 14.06
C ASP A 6 30.60 -0.65 15.13
N ASP A 7 30.22 0.19 16.11
CA ASP A 7 29.24 -0.17 17.14
C ASP A 7 27.86 -0.49 16.53
N LEU A 8 27.41 0.30 15.55
CA LEU A 8 26.19 0.04 14.82
C LEU A 8 26.24 -1.31 14.10
N MET A 9 27.35 -1.62 13.42
CA MET A 9 27.51 -2.88 12.70
C MET A 9 27.52 -4.10 13.63
N VAL A 10 28.10 -3.96 14.83
CA VAL A 10 28.06 -5.02 15.85
C VAL A 10 26.62 -5.30 16.28
N LYS A 11 25.83 -4.25 16.54
CA LYS A 11 24.42 -4.38 16.94
C LYS A 11 23.56 -5.02 15.86
N ILE A 12 23.74 -4.59 14.60
CA ILE A 12 23.01 -5.15 13.47
C ILE A 12 23.34 -6.64 13.29
N LYS A 13 24.63 -7.03 13.39
CA LYS A 13 25.03 -8.45 13.31
C LYS A 13 24.40 -9.29 14.42
N ALA A 14 24.36 -8.78 15.65
CA ALA A 14 23.73 -9.49 16.77
C ALA A 14 22.23 -9.73 16.53
N ILE A 15 21.52 -8.75 15.96
CA ILE A 15 20.09 -8.88 15.62
C ILE A 15 19.90 -9.85 14.44
N ALA A 16 20.72 -9.74 13.39
CA ALA A 16 20.63 -10.57 12.19
C ALA A 16 20.98 -12.05 12.44
N GLN A 17 21.74 -12.36 13.49
CA GLN A 17 22.06 -13.73 13.91
C GLN A 17 21.13 -14.24 15.04
N GLY A 18 20.26 -13.37 15.56
CA GLY A 18 19.35 -13.68 16.66
C GLY A 18 17.98 -14.19 16.20
N PRO A 19 17.06 -14.45 17.15
CA PRO A 19 15.72 -14.95 16.84
C PRO A 19 14.86 -13.98 16.02
N ASN A 20 15.24 -12.70 15.97
CA ASN A 20 14.52 -11.64 15.25
C ASN A 20 15.10 -11.37 13.86
N ALA A 21 16.02 -12.20 13.35
CA ALA A 21 16.66 -12.01 12.06
C ALA A 21 15.66 -11.81 10.91
N GLU A 22 14.58 -12.61 10.91
CA GLU A 22 13.52 -12.53 9.91
C GLU A 22 12.73 -11.22 9.99
N LEU A 23 12.51 -10.69 11.20
CA LEU A 23 11.85 -9.39 11.38
C LEU A 23 12.72 -8.25 10.85
N LEU A 24 14.03 -8.29 11.11
CA LEU A 24 14.98 -7.33 10.55
C LEU A 24 15.01 -7.38 9.02
N ARG A 25 14.98 -8.58 8.44
CA ARG A 25 14.92 -8.77 7.00
C ARG A 25 13.67 -8.14 6.40
N LYS A 26 12.49 -8.44 6.94
CA LYS A 26 11.22 -7.83 6.49
C LYS A 26 11.20 -6.31 6.64
N LEU A 27 11.78 -5.78 7.72
CA LEU A 27 11.89 -4.34 7.90
C LEU A 27 12.76 -3.71 6.81
N ILE A 28 13.91 -4.32 6.50
CA ILE A 28 14.79 -3.87 5.41
C ILE A 28 14.05 -3.97 4.08
N ASP A 29 13.38 -5.09 3.81
CA ASP A 29 12.60 -5.29 2.59
C ASP A 29 11.52 -4.20 2.45
N ILE A 30 10.73 -3.88 3.48
CA ILE A 30 9.73 -2.80 3.43
C ILE A 30 10.38 -1.42 3.19
N LEU A 31 11.51 -1.15 3.83
CA LEU A 31 12.22 0.13 3.64
C LEU A 31 12.83 0.24 2.24
N TYR A 32 13.34 -0.86 1.69
CA TYR A 32 13.93 -0.90 0.35
C TYR A 32 12.89 -1.09 -0.77
N GLU A 33 11.74 -1.72 -0.52
CA GLU A 33 10.57 -1.75 -1.40
C GLU A 33 9.90 -0.38 -1.44
N ARG A 34 9.96 0.41 -0.36
CA ARG A 34 9.61 1.84 -0.40
C ARG A 34 10.59 2.67 -1.24
N GLU A 35 11.87 2.28 -1.29
CA GLU A 35 12.93 2.99 -2.03
C GLU A 35 13.11 2.46 -3.46
N GLN A 36 12.63 1.25 -3.75
CA GLN A 36 12.49 0.75 -5.11
C GLN A 36 11.14 1.24 -5.63
N PRO A 37 11.10 2.11 -6.65
CA PRO A 37 9.85 2.42 -7.34
C PRO A 37 9.44 1.18 -8.16
N GLN A 38 8.97 0.13 -7.47
CA GLN A 38 8.18 -0.91 -8.10
C GLN A 38 6.80 -0.33 -8.23
N GLU A 39 6.58 0.27 -9.41
CA GLU A 39 5.40 1.04 -9.83
C GLU A 39 5.39 2.47 -9.27
N GLU A 40 5.38 3.43 -10.19
CA GLU A 40 5.04 4.82 -9.88
C GLU A 40 3.67 4.79 -9.21
N TYR A 41 3.63 4.87 -7.88
CA TYR A 41 2.38 5.12 -7.19
C TYR A 41 1.83 6.42 -7.76
N ASP A 42 0.57 6.38 -8.19
CA ASP A 42 -0.15 7.59 -8.52
C ASP A 42 -0.33 8.41 -7.25
N ASP A 43 0.62 9.31 -7.02
CA ASP A 43 0.63 10.26 -5.93
C ASP A 43 -0.14 11.54 -6.30
N GLU A 44 -0.78 11.60 -7.48
CA GLU A 44 -1.61 12.74 -7.84
C GLU A 44 -2.84 12.80 -6.92
N PRO A 45 -3.16 14.00 -6.39
CA PRO A 45 -4.39 14.16 -5.63
C PRO A 45 -5.58 13.92 -6.56
N LEU A 46 -6.63 13.27 -6.03
CA LEU A 46 -7.88 13.10 -6.76
C LEU A 46 -8.37 14.44 -7.33
N SER A 47 -8.73 14.41 -8.60
CA SER A 47 -9.36 15.54 -9.27
C SER A 47 -10.72 15.85 -8.62
N PRO A 48 -11.24 17.08 -8.82
CA PRO A 48 -12.56 17.43 -8.31
C PRO A 48 -13.69 16.52 -8.82
N GLU A 49 -13.56 15.98 -10.03
CA GLU A 49 -14.55 15.07 -10.62
C GLU A 49 -14.52 13.69 -9.95
N GLU A 50 -13.33 13.16 -9.69
CA GLU A 50 -13.17 11.90 -8.96
C GLU A 50 -13.67 12.00 -7.53
N LEU A 51 -13.40 13.11 -6.84
CA LEU A 51 -13.95 13.38 -5.52
C LEU A 51 -15.48 13.43 -5.54
N ALA A 52 -16.07 14.14 -6.51
CA ALA A 52 -17.52 14.23 -6.65
C ALA A 52 -18.15 12.86 -6.92
N ALA A 53 -17.53 12.02 -7.75
CA ALA A 53 -18.02 10.66 -8.03
C ALA A 53 -18.00 9.76 -6.79
N ILE A 54 -16.97 9.89 -5.94
CA ILE A 54 -16.90 9.16 -4.65
C ILE A 54 -18.00 9.65 -3.71
N GLU A 55 -18.18 10.96 -3.58
CA GLU A 55 -19.23 11.54 -2.74
C GLU A 55 -20.63 11.12 -3.18
N GLU A 56 -20.90 11.10 -4.48
CA GLU A 56 -22.17 10.66 -5.04
C GLU A 56 -22.44 9.18 -4.76
N ALA A 57 -21.42 8.32 -4.93
CA ALA A 57 -21.52 6.90 -4.62
C ALA A 57 -21.82 6.66 -3.12
N ASP A 58 -21.19 7.41 -2.22
CA ASP A 58 -21.46 7.33 -0.79
C ASP A 58 -22.88 7.80 -0.43
N GLU A 59 -23.38 8.84 -1.08
CA GLU A 59 -24.76 9.31 -0.93
C GLU A 59 -25.77 8.28 -1.44
N ALA A 60 -25.52 7.67 -2.61
CA ALA A 60 -26.34 6.59 -3.16
C ALA A 60 -26.41 5.39 -2.19
N LYS A 61 -25.25 4.98 -1.65
CA LYS A 61 -25.17 3.92 -0.64
C LYS A 61 -25.96 4.27 0.63
N ARG A 62 -25.86 5.51 1.12
CA ARG A 62 -26.60 5.99 2.30
C ARG A 62 -28.12 5.99 2.09
N ARG A 63 -28.55 6.36 0.88
CA ARG A 63 -29.98 6.32 0.47
C ARG A 63 -30.48 4.89 0.20
N GLY A 64 -29.58 3.91 0.11
CA GLY A 64 -29.91 2.54 -0.27
C GLY A 64 -30.32 2.42 -1.74
N ASP A 65 -29.83 3.33 -2.58
CA ASP A 65 -30.09 3.35 -4.02
C ASP A 65 -29.31 2.22 -4.70
N LYS A 66 -30.00 1.11 -4.96
CA LYS A 66 -29.40 -0.07 -5.58
C LYS A 66 -29.25 0.06 -7.08
N ASP A 67 -30.02 0.95 -7.72
CA ASP A 67 -30.00 1.13 -9.17
C ASP A 67 -28.77 1.92 -9.62
N TYR A 68 -28.12 2.64 -8.68
CA TYR A 68 -26.82 3.28 -8.90
C TYR A 68 -25.67 2.28 -9.11
N PHE A 69 -25.76 1.06 -8.57
CA PHE A 69 -24.66 0.09 -8.58
C PHE A 69 -24.93 -1.07 -9.53
N ILE A 70 -23.91 -1.43 -10.30
CA ILE A 70 -23.94 -2.63 -11.15
C ILE A 70 -23.55 -3.86 -10.31
N PRO A 71 -24.31 -4.96 -10.36
CA PRO A 71 -23.93 -6.20 -9.69
C PRO A 71 -22.57 -6.74 -10.18
N TRP A 72 -21.75 -7.25 -9.27
CA TRP A 72 -20.41 -7.72 -9.61
C TRP A 72 -20.38 -8.83 -10.67
N GLU A 73 -21.39 -9.71 -10.69
CA GLU A 73 -21.51 -10.77 -11.70
C GLU A 73 -21.78 -10.24 -13.12
N GLU A 74 -22.44 -9.09 -13.23
CA GLU A 74 -22.67 -8.42 -14.52
C GLU A 74 -21.38 -7.76 -15.02
N VAL A 75 -20.66 -7.06 -14.13
CA VAL A 75 -19.36 -6.46 -14.46
C VAL A 75 -18.34 -7.51 -14.94
N LYS A 76 -18.24 -8.65 -14.26
CA LYS A 76 -17.35 -9.74 -14.70
C LYS A 76 -17.65 -10.22 -16.11
N LYS A 77 -18.94 -10.39 -16.42
CA LYS A 77 -19.37 -10.83 -17.74
C LYS A 77 -19.00 -9.83 -18.82
N GLU A 78 -19.14 -8.52 -18.56
CA GLU A 78 -18.75 -7.47 -19.49
C GLU A 78 -17.23 -7.41 -19.71
N LEU A 79 -16.45 -7.63 -18.65
CA LEU A 79 -14.98 -7.60 -18.69
C LEU A 79 -14.33 -8.92 -19.13
N GLY A 80 -15.12 -10.00 -19.28
CA GLY A 80 -14.61 -11.33 -19.63
C GLY A 80 -13.76 -11.97 -18.52
N LEU A 81 -14.04 -11.63 -17.26
CA LEU A 81 -13.36 -12.11 -16.05
C LEU A 81 -14.04 -13.32 -15.43
#